data_AF-A0A3M8AGZ4-F1
#
_entry.id   AF-A0A3M8AGZ4-F1
#
_cell.length_a   1.000
_cell.length_b   1.000
_cell.length_c   1.000
_cell.angle_alpha   90.00
_cell.angle_beta   90.00
_cell.angle_gamma   90.00
#
_symmetry.space_group_name_H-M   'P 1'
#
loop_
_entity.id
_entity.type
_entity.pdbx_description
1 polymer ?
#
loop_
_entity_poly.entity_id
_entity_poly.type
_entity_poly.pdbx_seq_one_letter_code
_entity_poly.pdbx_strand_id
1 'polypeptide(L)'
;MAFLRILPDKIIVEKTYTAPVMFEDLRMQPHPLVKALSIAEARAGVSREWLASLDADHIFYSFDKWHEADEGAEKRLIDQPVWQSLRAVRNNCAYEVDFITWMNHGIIANGKKIDEILSVLA
;
A
#
# COMPACT_ATOMS: atom_id res chain seq x y z
N MET A 1 7.71 5.21 4.49
CA MET A 1 7.02 4.24 3.62
C MET A 1 5.49 4.36 3.74
N ALA A 2 4.72 3.85 2.78
CA ALA A 2 3.26 3.72 2.85
C ALA A 2 2.78 2.36 2.31
N PHE A 3 1.68 1.83 2.84
CA PHE A 3 0.98 0.69 2.26
C PHE A 3 -0.41 1.14 1.77
N LEU A 4 -0.70 0.93 0.50
CA LEU A 4 -1.97 1.30 -0.12
C LEU A 4 -2.73 0.07 -0.60
N ARG A 5 -4.05 0.04 -0.44
CA ARG A 5 -4.92 -0.93 -1.13
C ARG A 5 -5.67 -0.19 -2.21
N ILE A 6 -5.62 -0.74 -3.41
CA ILE A 6 -6.23 -0.16 -4.59
C ILE A 6 -7.53 -0.90 -4.85
N LEU A 7 -8.65 -0.21 -4.64
CA LEU A 7 -9.99 -0.69 -4.94
C LEU A 7 -10.42 -0.10 -6.31
N PRO A 8 -11.50 -0.57 -6.93
CA PRO A 8 -11.95 -0.06 -8.22
C PRO A 8 -12.25 1.45 -8.27
N ASP A 9 -12.73 2.03 -7.16
CA ASP A 9 -13.21 3.41 -7.08
C ASP A 9 -12.39 4.31 -6.13
N LYS A 10 -11.57 3.72 -5.25
CA LYS A 10 -10.81 4.46 -4.24
C LYS A 10 -9.47 3.79 -3.89
N ILE A 11 -8.57 4.59 -3.34
CA ILE A 11 -7.34 4.10 -2.72
C ILE A 11 -7.51 4.27 -1.20
N ILE A 12 -7.23 3.21 -0.43
CA ILE A 12 -7.22 3.26 1.04
C ILE A 12 -5.81 3.01 1.56
N VAL A 13 -5.53 3.48 2.78
CA VAL A 13 -4.25 3.25 3.46
C VAL A 13 -4.39 2.05 4.39
N GLU A 14 -3.50 1.07 4.24
CA GLU A 14 -3.51 -0.11 5.10
C GLU A 14 -2.70 0.13 6.38
N LYS A 15 -3.33 -0.12 7.53
CA LYS A 15 -2.75 0.13 8.86
C LYS A 15 -2.88 -1.03 9.85
N THR A 16 -3.39 -2.19 9.43
CA THR A 16 -3.77 -3.30 10.30
C THR A 16 -2.96 -4.57 10.06
N TYR A 17 -3.06 -5.20 8.89
CA TYR A 17 -2.47 -6.51 8.59
C TYR A 17 -0.94 -6.50 8.46
N THR A 18 -0.38 -5.34 8.16
CA THR A 18 1.03 -5.16 7.79
C THR A 18 1.82 -4.42 8.87
N ALA A 19 1.13 -3.77 9.79
CA ALA A 19 1.74 -2.91 10.81
C ALA A 19 2.74 -3.66 11.72
N PRO A 20 2.46 -4.88 12.23
CA PRO A 20 3.43 -5.59 13.08
C PRO A 20 4.71 -5.94 12.33
N VAL A 21 4.59 -6.58 11.16
CA VAL A 21 5.76 -7.01 10.36
C VAL A 21 6.59 -5.82 9.89
N MET A 22 5.96 -4.77 9.36
CA MET A 22 6.69 -3.64 8.78
C MET A 22 7.26 -2.71 9.84
N PHE A 23 6.51 -2.39 10.89
CA PHE A 23 6.90 -1.35 11.85
C PHE A 23 7.57 -1.90 13.11
N GLU A 24 7.20 -3.11 13.54
CA GLU A 24 7.78 -3.73 14.75
C GLU A 24 9.01 -4.55 14.41
N ASP A 25 8.91 -5.48 13.46
CA ASP A 25 10.00 -6.40 13.12
C ASP A 25 11.07 -5.72 12.26
N LEU A 26 10.65 -5.05 11.19
CA LEU A 26 11.57 -4.42 10.23
C LEU A 26 11.89 -2.95 10.54
N ARG A 27 11.29 -2.40 11.60
CA ARG A 27 11.48 -1.00 12.06
C ARG A 27 11.30 0.05 10.98
N MET A 28 10.56 -0.26 9.92
CA MET A 28 10.28 0.68 8.84
C MET A 28 9.45 1.83 9.39
N GLN A 29 9.77 3.06 8.98
CA GLN A 29 9.04 4.23 9.46
C GLN A 29 7.86 4.54 8.51
N PRO A 30 6.61 4.52 9.00
CA PRO A 30 5.48 4.99 8.20
C PRO A 30 5.63 6.48 7.93
N HIS A 31 5.19 6.90 6.74
CA HIS A 31 5.19 8.29 6.32
C HIS A 31 4.36 9.16 7.30
N PRO A 32 4.73 10.41 7.60
CA PRO A 32 3.96 11.28 8.49
C PRO A 32 2.47 11.38 8.13
N LEU A 33 2.14 11.47 6.84
CA LEU A 33 0.73 11.48 6.38
C LEU A 33 -0.01 10.19 6.74
N VAL A 34 0.65 9.03 6.67
CA VAL A 34 0.07 7.74 7.07
C VAL A 34 -0.10 7.65 8.58
N LYS A 35 0.87 8.19 9.34
CA LYS A 35 0.80 8.26 10.81
C LYS A 35 -0.36 9.14 11.27
N ALA A 36 -0.61 10.26 10.58
CA ALA A 36 -1.64 11.24 10.93
C ALA A 36 -3.08 10.73 10.78
N LEU A 37 -3.34 9.77 9.89
CA LEU A 37 -4.68 9.21 9.68
C LEU A 37 -5.09 8.29 10.86
N SER A 38 -6.32 8.40 11.34
CA SER A 38 -6.94 7.33 12.12
C SER A 38 -7.20 6.09 11.26
N ILE A 39 -7.47 4.94 11.88
CA ILE A 39 -7.85 3.71 11.15
C ILE A 39 -9.12 3.93 10.32
N ALA A 40 -10.08 4.69 10.86
CA ALA A 40 -11.33 5.01 10.16
C ALA A 40 -11.08 5.87 8.92
N GLU A 41 -10.30 6.94 9.03
CA GLU A 41 -9.94 7.80 7.88
C GLU A 41 -9.13 7.04 6.84
N ALA A 42 -8.18 6.21 7.27
CA ALA A 42 -7.38 5.37 6.38
C ALA A 42 -8.25 4.43 5.53
N ARG A 43 -9.34 3.88 6.10
CA ARG A 43 -10.30 3.00 5.43
C ARG A 43 -11.36 3.73 4.61
N ALA A 44 -11.61 5.01 4.88
CA ALA A 44 -12.61 5.79 4.16
C ALA A 44 -12.21 6.07 2.70
N GLY A 45 -10.90 6.09 2.42
CA GLY A 45 -10.34 6.43 1.12
C GLY A 45 -9.61 7.77 1.17
N VAL A 46 -8.46 7.83 0.49
CA VAL A 46 -7.66 9.05 0.42
C VAL A 46 -8.12 9.93 -0.74
N SER A 47 -8.07 11.25 -0.53
CA SER A 47 -8.33 12.21 -1.60
C SER A 47 -7.17 12.26 -2.60
N ARG A 48 -7.41 12.86 -3.77
CA ARG A 48 -6.35 13.07 -4.77
C ARG A 48 -5.26 14.00 -4.27
N GLU A 49 -5.62 15.01 -3.50
CA GLU A 49 -4.71 15.99 -2.92
C GLU A 49 -3.83 15.35 -1.84
N TRP A 50 -4.42 14.48 -1.00
CA TRP A 50 -3.66 13.70 -0.04
C TRP A 50 -2.67 12.79 -0.76
N LEU A 51 -3.11 12.08 -1.79
CA LEU A 51 -2.25 11.19 -2.57
C LEU A 51 -1.13 11.96 -3.26
N ALA A 52 -1.42 13.10 -3.89
CA ALA A 52 -0.41 13.95 -4.52
C ALA A 52 0.63 14.49 -3.53
N SER A 53 0.25 14.63 -2.25
CA SER A 53 1.15 15.06 -1.17
C SER A 53 1.99 13.91 -0.59
N LEU A 54 1.74 12.66 -0.99
CA LEU A 54 2.47 11.50 -0.51
C LEU A 54 3.84 11.38 -1.19
N ASP A 55 4.89 11.77 -0.49
CA ASP A 55 6.28 11.74 -0.94
C ASP A 55 7.11 10.64 -0.27
N ALA A 56 6.47 9.55 0.16
CA ALA A 56 7.15 8.40 0.73
C ALA A 56 8.22 7.81 -0.22
N ASP A 57 9.38 7.41 0.33
CA ASP A 57 10.45 6.79 -0.47
C ASP A 57 10.04 5.43 -1.05
N HIS A 58 9.29 4.63 -0.28
CA HIS A 58 8.77 3.33 -0.68
C HIS A 58 7.26 3.25 -0.49
N ILE A 59 6.57 2.72 -1.49
CA ILE A 59 5.14 2.41 -1.46
C ILE A 59 4.96 0.92 -1.74
N PHE A 60 4.24 0.24 -0.87
CA PHE A 60 3.73 -1.11 -1.15
C PHE A 60 2.26 -0.98 -1.50
N TYR A 61 1.78 -1.71 -2.50
CA TYR A 61 0.38 -1.68 -2.85
C TYR A 61 -0.14 -3.05 -3.27
N SER A 62 -1.40 -3.32 -2.94
CA SER A 62 -2.10 -4.53 -3.35
C SER A 62 -3.44 -4.19 -3.99
N PHE A 63 -3.78 -4.92 -5.03
CA PHE A 63 -5.09 -4.82 -5.68
C PHE A 63 -6.15 -5.59 -4.89
N ASP A 64 -7.20 -4.90 -4.47
CA ASP A 64 -8.34 -5.53 -3.82
C ASP A 64 -9.34 -6.00 -4.89
N LYS A 65 -9.15 -7.25 -5.31
CA LYS A 65 -9.89 -7.88 -6.41
C LYS A 65 -11.21 -8.52 -5.96
N TRP A 66 -11.63 -8.33 -4.71
CA TRP A 66 -12.82 -8.97 -4.14
C TRP A 66 -14.14 -8.27 -4.49
N HIS A 67 -14.08 -7.14 -5.20
CA HIS A 67 -15.27 -6.41 -5.60
C HIS A 67 -15.84 -6.94 -6.93
N GLU A 68 -17.17 -6.92 -7.06
CA GLU A 68 -17.95 -7.27 -8.27
C GLU A 68 -17.68 -6.36 -9.50
N ALA A 69 -16.55 -5.68 -9.52
CA ALA A 69 -16.15 -4.79 -10.61
C ALA A 69 -15.55 -5.61 -11.77
N ASP A 70 -15.50 -4.97 -12.95
CA ASP A 70 -14.81 -5.52 -14.11
C ASP A 70 -13.37 -5.92 -13.74
N GLU A 71 -12.89 -7.04 -14.29
CA GLU A 71 -11.53 -7.50 -14.07
C GLU A 71 -10.51 -6.40 -14.42
N GLY A 72 -9.69 -6.00 -13.44
CA GLY A 72 -8.68 -4.96 -13.63
C GLY A 72 -9.19 -3.53 -13.49
N ALA A 73 -10.44 -3.30 -13.07
CA ALA A 73 -10.98 -1.97 -12.82
C ALA A 73 -10.13 -1.13 -11.87
N GLU A 74 -9.46 -1.77 -10.91
CA GLU A 74 -8.54 -1.18 -9.95
C GLU A 74 -7.25 -0.64 -10.59
N LYS A 75 -6.82 -1.21 -11.73
CA LYS A 75 -5.63 -0.75 -12.46
C LYS A 75 -5.81 0.66 -13.02
N ARG A 76 -7.05 1.06 -13.31
CA ARG A 76 -7.35 2.42 -13.78
C ARG A 76 -6.89 3.50 -12.82
N LEU A 77 -6.76 3.22 -11.51
CA LEU A 77 -6.28 4.19 -10.53
C LEU A 77 -4.77 4.39 -10.61
N ILE A 78 -4.01 3.34 -10.94
CA ILE A 78 -2.55 3.45 -11.08
C ILE A 78 -2.13 4.06 -12.43
N ASP A 79 -3.01 4.00 -13.43
CA ASP A 79 -2.81 4.68 -14.71
C ASP A 79 -3.06 6.21 -14.63
N GLN A 80 -3.57 6.71 -13.50
CA GLN A 80 -3.83 8.14 -13.35
C GLN A 80 -2.54 8.95 -13.18
N PRO A 81 -2.50 10.20 -13.69
CA PRO A 81 -1.32 11.07 -13.53
C PRO A 81 -0.89 11.28 -12.08
N VAL A 82 -1.86 11.33 -11.15
CA VAL A 82 -1.56 11.48 -9.72
C VAL A 82 -0.69 10.34 -9.20
N TRP A 83 -1.01 9.08 -9.55
CA TRP A 83 -0.22 7.91 -9.17
C TRP A 83 1.17 7.95 -9.81
N GLN A 84 1.23 8.19 -11.12
CA GLN A 84 2.50 8.25 -11.86
C GLN A 84 3.42 9.39 -11.37
N SER A 85 2.84 10.44 -10.77
CA SER A 85 3.58 11.56 -10.18
C SER A 85 4.13 11.29 -8.77
N LEU A 86 3.79 10.16 -8.14
CA LEU A 86 4.31 9.84 -6.81
C LEU A 86 5.82 9.64 -6.86
N ARG A 87 6.53 10.14 -5.83
CA ARG A 87 8.00 10.03 -5.74
C ARG A 87 8.46 8.58 -5.83
N ALA A 88 7.84 7.68 -5.06
CA ALA A 88 8.14 6.26 -5.10
C ALA A 88 7.91 5.64 -6.48
N VAL A 89 6.82 6.00 -7.17
CA VAL A 89 6.50 5.45 -8.49
C VAL A 89 7.55 5.88 -9.52
N ARG A 90 7.91 7.17 -9.56
CA ARG A 90 8.97 7.67 -10.45
C ARG A 90 10.34 7.05 -10.17
N ASN A 91 10.60 6.68 -8.93
CA ASN A 91 11.87 6.08 -8.51
C ASN A 91 11.88 4.55 -8.60
N ASN A 92 10.83 3.93 -9.16
CA ASN A 92 10.66 2.47 -9.20
C ASN A 92 10.71 1.81 -7.81
N CYS A 93 10.21 2.53 -6.80
CA CYS A 93 10.08 2.12 -5.40
C CYS A 93 8.61 1.93 -4.98
N ALA A 94 7.73 1.69 -5.96
CA ALA A 94 6.34 1.29 -5.75
C ALA A 94 6.20 -0.20 -6.11
N TYR A 95 5.89 -1.03 -5.12
CA TYR A 95 5.91 -2.49 -5.25
C TYR A 95 4.50 -3.05 -5.16
N GLU A 96 4.07 -3.72 -6.23
CA GLU A 96 2.84 -4.53 -6.20
C GLU A 96 3.10 -5.79 -5.37
N VAL A 97 2.20 -6.10 -4.45
CA VAL A 97 2.29 -7.27 -3.59
C VAL A 97 0.99 -8.08 -3.60
N ASP A 98 1.10 -9.39 -3.34
CA ASP A 98 -0.03 -10.30 -3.37
C ASP A 98 -1.06 -10.00 -2.26
N PHE A 99 -2.29 -9.68 -2.64
CA PHE A 99 -3.35 -9.30 -1.70
C PHE A 99 -3.62 -10.38 -0.65
N ILE A 100 -3.71 -11.65 -1.06
CA ILE A 100 -4.08 -12.76 -0.15
C ILE A 100 -3.01 -12.97 0.92
N THR A 101 -1.74 -12.92 0.53
CA THR A 101 -0.61 -13.03 1.45
C THR A 101 -0.55 -11.83 2.38
N TRP A 102 -0.74 -10.63 1.84
CA TRP A 102 -0.53 -9.40 2.59
C TRP A 102 -1.68 -9.01 3.52
N MET A 103 -2.91 -9.43 3.22
CA MET A 103 -4.11 -9.22 4.04
C MET A 103 -4.43 -10.39 4.97
N ASN A 104 -3.45 -11.25 5.25
CA ASN A 104 -3.61 -12.38 6.15
C ASN A 104 -2.60 -12.36 7.29
N HIS A 105 -2.94 -13.04 8.38
CA HIS A 105 -2.06 -13.23 9.53
C HIS A 105 -1.61 -14.71 9.59
N GLY A 106 -0.45 -14.95 10.19
CA GLY A 106 0.07 -16.29 10.42
C GLY A 106 1.54 -16.40 10.03
N ILE A 107 2.20 -17.44 10.56
CA ILE A 107 3.65 -17.58 10.42
C ILE A 107 4.11 -17.66 8.95
N ILE A 108 3.34 -18.35 8.11
CA ILE A 108 3.63 -18.48 6.67
C ILE A 108 3.44 -17.14 5.96
N ALA A 109 2.32 -16.46 6.21
CA ALA A 109 2.04 -15.16 5.58
C ALA A 109 3.05 -14.09 6.01
N ASN A 110 3.39 -14.04 7.29
CA ASN A 110 4.38 -13.10 7.82
C ASN A 110 5.79 -13.39 7.27
N GLY A 111 6.19 -14.67 7.19
CA GLY A 111 7.45 -15.05 6.56
C GLY A 111 7.54 -14.56 5.11
N LYS A 112 6.51 -14.82 4.31
CA LYS A 112 6.45 -14.34 2.91
C LYS A 112 6.54 -12.82 2.79
N LYS A 113 5.84 -12.07 3.64
CA LYS A 113 5.92 -10.60 3.68
C LYS A 113 7.36 -10.14 3.94
N ILE A 114 8.06 -10.77 4.90
CA ILE A 114 9.44 -10.43 5.21
C ILE A 114 10.36 -10.74 4.02
N ASP A 115 10.26 -11.93 3.44
CA ASP A 115 11.09 -12.34 2.31
C ASP A 115 10.92 -11.39 1.11
N GLU A 116 9.69 -10.97 0.83
CA GLU A 116 9.37 -10.04 -0.25
C GLU A 116 9.86 -8.62 0.04
N ILE A 117 9.77 -8.14 1.29
CA ILE A 117 10.35 -6.84 1.67
C ILE A 117 11.87 -6.87 1.53
N LEU A 118 12.53 -7.95 1.97
CA LEU A 118 13.97 -8.08 1.86
C LEU A 118 14.44 -8.18 0.40
N SER A 119 13.66 -8.81 -0.48
CA SER A 119 14.04 -8.92 -1.90
C SER A 119 13.97 -7.60 -2.65
N VAL A 120 13.08 -6.68 -2.25
CA VAL A 120 12.90 -5.37 -2.92
C VAL A 120 13.72 -4.24 -2.30
N LEU A 121 14.26 -4.42 -1.09
CA LEU A 121 15.05 -3.42 -0.37
C LEU A 121 16.56 -3.75 -0.28
N ALA A 122 16.99 -4.92 -0.75
CA ALA A 122 18.40 -5.30 -0.84
C ALA A 122 19.10 -4.66 -2.05
#